data_AF-A0A832KKE9-F1
#
_entry.id   AF-A0A832KKE9-F1
#
_cell.length_a   1.000
_cell.length_b   1.000
_cell.length_c   1.000
_cell.angle_alpha   90.00
_cell.angle_beta   90.00
_cell.angle_gamma   90.00
#
_symmetry.space_group_name_H-M   'P 1'
#
loop_
_entity.id
_entity.type
_entity.pdbx_description
1 polymer ?
#
loop_
_entity_poly.entity_id
_entity_poly.type
_entity_poly.pdbx_seq_one_letter_code
_entity_poly.pdbx_strand_id
1 'polypeptide(L)'
;MDTQEKLDILSRDAQYDLSCACGTKNPDEHRKKNHLGNGWLYPTTTASGGPGIILKTLMGNRCANDCKYCPLREGRDFRPVALSPYEMASFFYEFQLKRPLIGIFLSSAVLGSGEKSMDQLVSTAEILRKRFRYRGYIHLKIIPGASKASIESALSYASAVSLNIETPGSRHFSRLTDRKDYRRDIIEPLTFIAEQTGRGGRFSSVSTSSQFIVGASDESDQEILSYGSRMYSNLKMGRIYYSAYQGGLGDPTIPGEQNREIGGEQLTLFDLGPQPGCSPESLMREHRLYQADWLLRKYGFSYEDLIFDGGGNLNLQKDPKLLWAESHPEMFPVSIKRSSREQLLKVPGIGPSYAERIVREREASAFSTLEDLRLPQATLRKARTFLRM
;
A
#
# COMPACT_ATOMS: atom_id res chain seq x y z
N MET A 1 14.85 -3.20 -29.70
CA MET A 1 13.68 -3.62 -28.94
C MET A 1 12.55 -2.68 -29.28
N ASP A 2 11.41 -3.22 -29.66
CA ASP A 2 10.20 -2.41 -29.82
C ASP A 2 9.58 -2.02 -28.47
N THR A 3 8.56 -1.17 -28.48
CA THR A 3 7.90 -0.70 -27.25
C THR A 3 7.26 -1.84 -26.45
N GLN A 4 6.72 -2.86 -27.13
CA GLN A 4 6.04 -3.97 -26.48
C GLN A 4 7.04 -4.87 -25.73
N GLU A 5 8.14 -5.26 -26.37
CA GLU A 5 9.20 -6.05 -25.73
C GLU A 5 9.80 -5.34 -24.51
N LYS A 6 9.95 -4.01 -24.60
CA LYS A 6 10.40 -3.20 -23.45
C LYS A 6 9.38 -3.24 -22.32
N LEU A 7 8.09 -3.08 -22.62
CA LEU A 7 7.01 -3.11 -21.64
C LEU A 7 6.85 -4.48 -20.98
N ASP A 8 7.10 -5.56 -21.69
CA ASP A 8 7.03 -6.92 -21.11
C ASP A 8 8.06 -7.08 -20.00
N ILE A 9 9.29 -6.62 -20.23
CA ILE A 9 10.36 -6.59 -19.23
C ILE A 9 10.00 -5.65 -18.08
N LEU A 10 9.62 -4.40 -18.39
CA LEU A 10 9.36 -3.38 -17.37
C LEU A 10 8.15 -3.69 -16.51
N SER A 11 7.12 -4.31 -17.09
CA SER A 11 5.94 -4.74 -16.35
C SER A 11 6.28 -5.90 -15.41
N ARG A 12 7.09 -6.89 -15.86
CA ARG A 12 7.63 -7.93 -14.98
C ARG A 12 8.39 -7.33 -13.82
N ASP A 13 9.30 -6.40 -14.08
CA ASP A 13 10.12 -5.79 -13.04
C ASP A 13 9.29 -4.90 -12.09
N ALA A 14 8.15 -4.35 -12.55
CA ALA A 14 7.20 -3.60 -11.72
C ALA A 14 6.57 -4.43 -10.59
N GLN A 15 6.67 -5.77 -10.62
CA GLN A 15 6.21 -6.63 -9.53
C GLN A 15 6.98 -6.38 -8.21
N TYR A 16 8.21 -5.90 -8.32
CA TYR A 16 9.08 -5.56 -7.18
C TYR A 16 8.84 -4.14 -6.66
N ASP A 17 8.18 -3.30 -7.47
CA ASP A 17 7.59 -2.07 -6.98
C ASP A 17 6.29 -2.42 -6.27
N LEU A 18 6.41 -2.90 -5.02
CA LEU A 18 5.38 -3.52 -4.18
C LEU A 18 4.20 -2.59 -3.82
N SER A 19 4.02 -1.46 -4.49
CA SER A 19 3.05 -0.37 -4.26
C SER A 19 1.54 -0.75 -4.28
N CYS A 20 1.15 -2.03 -4.12
CA CYS A 20 -0.25 -2.43 -4.17
C CYS A 20 -0.58 -3.53 -3.16
N ALA A 21 -1.36 -3.17 -2.12
CA ALA A 21 -2.27 -4.10 -1.48
C ALA A 21 -3.16 -4.73 -2.54
N CYS A 22 -3.06 -6.04 -2.71
CA CYS A 22 -4.13 -6.81 -3.33
C CYS A 22 -5.29 -6.85 -2.32
N GLY A 23 -6.06 -5.76 -2.25
CA GLY A 23 -7.29 -5.67 -1.46
C GLY A 23 -8.45 -6.36 -2.15
N THR A 24 -8.27 -7.60 -2.59
CA THR A 24 -9.33 -8.42 -3.19
C THR A 24 -9.94 -9.29 -2.10
N LYS A 25 -11.28 -9.41 -2.07
CA LYS A 25 -11.99 -10.29 -1.13
C LYS A 25 -11.77 -11.78 -1.44
N ASN A 26 -11.10 -12.06 -2.56
CA ASN A 26 -10.84 -13.39 -3.08
C ASN A 26 -9.31 -13.60 -3.18
N PRO A 27 -8.74 -14.63 -2.52
CA PRO A 27 -7.32 -15.00 -2.63
C PRO A 27 -6.92 -15.33 -4.07
N ASP A 28 -7.85 -15.80 -4.90
CA ASP A 28 -7.59 -16.14 -6.32
C ASP A 28 -7.53 -14.89 -7.24
N GLU A 29 -7.71 -13.70 -6.67
CA GLU A 29 -7.64 -12.39 -7.35
C GLU A 29 -6.35 -11.61 -7.03
N HIS A 30 -5.38 -12.25 -6.35
CA HIS A 30 -4.02 -11.76 -6.32
C HIS A 30 -3.42 -11.74 -7.74
N ARG A 31 -2.57 -10.74 -8.00
CA ARG A 31 -1.71 -10.55 -9.20
C ARG A 31 -1.97 -11.54 -10.35
N LYS A 32 -2.91 -11.24 -11.25
CA LYS A 32 -3.14 -12.07 -12.44
C LYS A 32 -2.16 -11.68 -13.55
N LYS A 33 -1.29 -12.61 -13.95
CA LYS A 33 -0.66 -12.53 -15.28
C LYS A 33 -1.77 -12.62 -16.32
N ASN A 34 -1.77 -11.77 -17.33
CA ASN A 34 -2.61 -12.01 -18.50
C ASN A 34 -2.27 -13.39 -19.10
N HIS A 35 -3.21 -14.04 -19.79
CA HIS A 35 -2.98 -15.34 -20.44
C HIS A 35 -1.86 -15.33 -21.50
N LEU A 36 -1.32 -14.15 -21.83
CA LEU A 36 -0.29 -13.90 -22.83
C LEU A 36 1.09 -13.52 -22.26
N GLY A 37 1.25 -13.38 -20.94
CA GLY A 37 2.53 -13.05 -20.29
C GLY A 37 3.05 -11.60 -20.42
N ASN A 38 2.38 -10.74 -21.19
CA ASN A 38 2.94 -9.48 -21.73
C ASN A 38 2.52 -8.19 -20.97
N GLY A 39 2.10 -8.30 -19.72
CA GLY A 39 1.75 -7.12 -18.91
C GLY A 39 1.03 -7.44 -17.61
N TRP A 40 1.28 -6.63 -16.57
CA TRP A 40 0.58 -6.76 -15.30
C TRP A 40 -0.59 -5.77 -15.24
N LEU A 41 -1.78 -6.33 -15.30
CA LEU A 41 -3.03 -5.61 -15.02
C LEU A 41 -3.35 -5.78 -13.55
N TYR A 42 -3.43 -4.67 -12.82
CA TYR A 42 -3.68 -4.71 -11.39
C TYR A 42 -5.17 -4.46 -11.14
N PRO A 43 -5.90 -5.44 -10.57
CA PRO A 43 -7.24 -5.17 -10.07
C PRO A 43 -7.12 -4.16 -8.94
N THR A 44 -7.93 -3.12 -9.00
CA THR A 44 -8.03 -2.11 -7.95
C THR A 44 -9.47 -1.83 -7.64
N THR A 45 -9.75 -1.48 -6.39
CA THR A 45 -11.07 -1.00 -5.98
C THR A 45 -11.17 0.48 -6.33
N THR A 46 -12.22 0.88 -7.04
CA THR A 46 -12.49 2.29 -7.34
C THR A 46 -12.95 3.03 -6.08
N ALA A 47 -12.91 4.37 -6.10
CA ALA A 47 -13.48 5.20 -5.03
C ALA A 47 -14.98 4.94 -4.78
N SER A 48 -15.70 4.41 -5.78
CA SER A 48 -17.10 3.98 -5.70
C SER A 48 -17.30 2.54 -5.21
N GLY A 49 -16.22 1.81 -4.88
CA GLY A 49 -16.30 0.45 -4.33
C GLY A 49 -16.42 -0.68 -5.36
N GLY A 50 -16.29 -0.39 -6.67
CA GLY A 50 -16.33 -1.38 -7.75
C GLY A 50 -14.94 -1.86 -8.21
N PRO A 51 -14.84 -2.98 -8.94
CA PRO A 51 -13.58 -3.43 -9.52
C PRO A 51 -13.19 -2.58 -10.74
N GLY A 52 -11.92 -2.22 -10.86
CA GLY A 52 -11.33 -1.57 -12.03
C GLY A 52 -9.92 -2.08 -12.30
N ILE A 53 -9.40 -1.80 -13.50
CA ILE A 53 -8.06 -2.24 -13.91
C ILE A 53 -7.19 -1.02 -14.22
N ILE A 54 -6.02 -0.95 -13.61
CA ILE A 54 -4.98 0.05 -13.90
C ILE A 54 -3.81 -0.62 -14.63
N LEU A 55 -3.24 0.06 -15.63
CA LEU A 55 -1.93 -0.30 -16.17
C LEU A 55 -0.85 0.19 -15.20
N LYS A 56 -0.03 -0.72 -14.69
CA LYS A 56 1.12 -0.37 -13.85
C LYS A 56 2.39 -0.92 -14.48
N THR A 57 3.35 -0.03 -14.69
CA THR A 57 4.63 -0.37 -15.32
C THR A 57 5.70 0.65 -14.90
N LEU A 58 6.96 0.36 -15.26
CA LEU A 58 8.10 1.22 -15.00
C LEU A 58 8.46 2.04 -16.26
N MET A 59 8.97 3.25 -16.10
CA MET A 59 9.63 3.99 -17.19
C MET A 59 10.98 3.39 -17.55
N GLY A 60 11.69 2.82 -16.57
CA GLY A 60 12.90 2.04 -16.79
C GLY A 60 13.28 1.22 -15.54
N ASN A 61 14.16 0.24 -15.73
CA ASN A 61 14.54 -0.71 -14.66
C ASN A 61 15.96 -0.52 -14.09
N ARG A 62 16.83 0.28 -14.73
CA ARG A 62 18.21 0.52 -14.24
C ARG A 62 18.22 1.56 -13.12
N CYS A 63 18.43 1.15 -11.87
CA CYS A 63 18.45 2.06 -10.73
C CYS A 63 19.88 2.53 -10.37
N ALA A 64 20.01 3.80 -10.02
CA ALA A 64 21.23 4.39 -9.44
C ALA A 64 21.30 4.27 -7.90
N ASN A 65 20.24 3.77 -7.25
CA ASN A 65 20.21 3.60 -5.79
C ASN A 65 20.63 2.20 -5.37
N ASP A 66 21.19 2.12 -4.18
CA ASP A 66 21.72 0.91 -3.53
C ASP A 66 20.72 0.26 -2.57
N CYS A 67 19.42 0.49 -2.75
CA CYS A 67 18.39 -0.02 -1.84
C CYS A 67 18.51 -1.53 -1.67
N LYS A 68 19.03 -1.97 -0.52
CA LYS A 68 19.50 -3.32 -0.24
C LYS A 68 18.38 -4.37 -0.34
N TYR A 69 17.14 -3.98 -0.07
CA TYR A 69 15.96 -4.83 -0.26
C TYR A 69 15.55 -5.02 -1.74
N CYS A 70 16.01 -4.15 -2.65
CA CYS A 70 15.49 -4.06 -4.01
C CYS A 70 16.31 -4.91 -4.99
N PRO A 71 15.67 -5.76 -5.82
CA PRO A 71 16.36 -6.53 -6.85
C PRO A 71 16.82 -5.67 -8.05
N LEU A 72 16.30 -4.45 -8.19
CA LEU A 72 16.67 -3.50 -9.24
C LEU A 72 17.77 -2.52 -8.80
N ARG A 73 18.33 -2.69 -7.60
CA ARG A 73 19.39 -1.82 -7.07
C ARG A 73 20.62 -1.78 -7.98
N GLU A 74 21.42 -0.76 -7.80
CA GLU A 74 22.71 -0.63 -8.47
C GLU A 74 23.59 -1.88 -8.26
N GLY A 75 24.43 -2.20 -9.25
CA GLY A 75 25.32 -3.35 -9.20
C GLY A 75 24.67 -4.69 -9.54
N ARG A 76 23.36 -4.72 -9.83
CA ARG A 76 22.67 -5.92 -10.32
C ARG A 76 22.80 -6.05 -11.83
N ASP A 77 23.08 -7.27 -12.28
CA ASP A 77 23.20 -7.60 -13.69
C ASP A 77 21.85 -8.06 -14.25
N PHE A 78 21.27 -7.20 -15.08
CA PHE A 78 20.05 -7.46 -15.82
C PHE A 78 20.01 -6.56 -17.05
N ARG A 79 19.23 -6.96 -18.06
CA ARG A 79 19.06 -6.21 -19.29
C ARG A 79 18.42 -4.84 -19.01
N PRO A 80 19.11 -3.72 -19.22
CA PRO A 80 18.56 -2.40 -18.99
C PRO A 80 17.53 -2.06 -20.06
N VAL A 81 16.39 -1.57 -19.62
CA VAL A 81 15.29 -1.14 -20.48
C VAL A 81 14.76 0.18 -19.97
N ALA A 82 14.45 1.09 -20.90
CA ALA A 82 13.74 2.32 -20.62
C ALA A 82 12.83 2.71 -21.80
N LEU A 83 11.76 3.41 -21.48
CA LEU A 83 10.81 4.02 -22.40
C LEU A 83 10.94 5.53 -22.34
N SER A 84 10.81 6.18 -23.48
CA SER A 84 10.59 7.62 -23.53
C SER A 84 9.17 7.97 -23.05
N PRO A 85 8.96 9.21 -22.56
CA PRO A 85 7.63 9.67 -22.16
C PRO A 85 6.56 9.51 -23.25
N TYR A 86 6.92 9.75 -24.51
CA TYR A 86 5.99 9.59 -25.63
C TYR A 86 5.67 8.13 -25.92
N GLU A 87 6.66 7.23 -25.90
CA GLU A 87 6.42 5.78 -26.07
C GLU A 87 5.42 5.27 -25.03
N MET A 88 5.59 5.62 -23.75
CA MET A 88 4.68 5.22 -22.66
C MET A 88 3.27 5.81 -22.85
N ALA A 89 3.18 7.11 -23.10
CA ALA A 89 1.90 7.79 -23.22
C ALA A 89 1.09 7.30 -24.44
N SER A 90 1.74 7.12 -25.60
CA SER A 90 1.09 6.61 -26.82
C SER A 90 0.62 5.18 -26.61
N PHE A 91 1.47 4.31 -26.05
CA PHE A 91 1.11 2.93 -25.78
C PHE A 91 -0.11 2.83 -24.85
N PHE A 92 -0.09 3.52 -23.71
CA PHE A 92 -1.22 3.49 -22.78
C PHE A 92 -2.51 3.99 -23.43
N TYR A 93 -2.43 5.09 -24.18
CA TYR A 93 -3.60 5.67 -24.85
C TYR A 93 -4.18 4.73 -25.91
N GLU A 94 -3.36 4.06 -26.71
CA GLU A 94 -3.82 3.08 -27.69
C GLU A 94 -4.36 1.82 -27.03
N PHE A 95 -3.73 1.38 -25.94
CA PHE A 95 -4.12 0.17 -25.22
C PHE A 95 -5.48 0.34 -24.52
N GLN A 96 -5.73 1.50 -23.88
CA GLN A 96 -6.99 1.75 -23.19
C GLN A 96 -8.20 1.87 -24.14
N LEU A 97 -7.99 2.20 -25.43
CA LEU A 97 -9.04 2.17 -26.45
C LEU A 97 -9.51 0.74 -26.77
N LYS A 98 -8.65 -0.27 -26.57
CA LYS A 98 -8.94 -1.69 -26.81
C LYS A 98 -9.41 -2.41 -25.55
N ARG A 99 -9.06 -1.89 -24.37
CA ARG A 99 -9.40 -2.44 -23.05
C ARG A 99 -9.74 -1.30 -22.11
N PRO A 100 -10.97 -1.19 -21.59
CA PRO A 100 -11.34 -0.08 -20.72
C PRO A 100 -10.56 -0.16 -19.40
N LEU A 101 -9.48 0.62 -19.30
CA LEU A 101 -8.70 0.82 -18.09
C LEU A 101 -9.23 2.03 -17.33
N ILE A 102 -9.21 1.97 -16.01
CA ILE A 102 -9.60 3.14 -15.20
C ILE A 102 -8.49 4.19 -15.16
N GLY A 103 -7.24 3.79 -15.41
CA GLY A 103 -6.07 4.64 -15.25
C GLY A 103 -4.72 3.98 -15.52
N ILE A 104 -3.66 4.76 -15.27
CA ILE A 104 -2.26 4.36 -15.31
C ILE A 104 -1.57 4.70 -13.97
N PHE A 105 -0.71 3.79 -13.52
CA PHE A 105 0.25 4.00 -12.44
C PHE A 105 1.65 4.10 -13.05
N LEU A 106 2.23 5.29 -13.00
CA LEU A 106 3.55 5.59 -13.51
C LEU A 106 4.57 5.57 -12.37
N SER A 107 5.60 4.75 -12.55
CA SER A 107 6.73 4.62 -11.64
C SER A 107 8.01 4.37 -12.44
N SER A 108 9.15 4.35 -11.78
CA SER A 108 10.43 4.09 -12.41
C SER A 108 11.48 3.65 -11.39
N ALA A 109 12.46 2.88 -11.83
CA ALA A 109 13.77 2.91 -11.21
C ALA A 109 14.40 4.32 -11.35
N VAL A 110 15.42 4.63 -10.55
CA VAL A 110 16.09 5.93 -10.63
C VAL A 110 17.13 5.91 -11.75
N LEU A 111 16.73 6.39 -12.93
CA LEU A 111 17.52 6.43 -14.15
C LEU A 111 18.56 7.57 -14.10
N GLY A 112 19.64 7.37 -13.36
CA GLY A 112 20.72 8.34 -13.17
C GLY A 112 20.48 9.26 -11.98
N SER A 113 19.38 10.03 -11.96
CA SER A 113 19.02 10.88 -10.82
C SER A 113 17.51 10.87 -10.54
N GLY A 114 17.14 11.25 -9.31
CA GLY A 114 15.74 11.41 -8.90
C GLY A 114 15.03 12.42 -9.77
N GLU A 115 15.65 13.59 -9.99
CA GLU A 115 15.15 14.65 -10.87
C GLU A 115 14.86 14.17 -12.29
N LYS A 116 15.83 13.50 -12.93
CA LYS A 116 15.67 13.01 -14.31
C LYS A 116 14.55 11.98 -14.43
N SER A 117 14.42 11.10 -13.44
CA SER A 117 13.38 10.07 -13.44
C SER A 117 12.01 10.71 -13.19
N MET A 118 11.94 11.71 -12.32
CA MET A 118 10.72 12.45 -12.04
C MET A 118 10.26 13.24 -13.27
N ASP A 119 11.18 13.90 -13.98
CA ASP A 119 10.90 14.61 -15.24
C ASP A 119 10.28 13.69 -16.30
N GLN A 120 10.77 12.45 -16.45
CA GLN A 120 10.18 11.48 -17.36
C GLN A 120 8.74 11.10 -16.97
N LEU A 121 8.45 10.92 -15.68
CA LEU A 121 7.11 10.61 -15.18
C LEU A 121 6.16 11.80 -15.40
N VAL A 122 6.59 13.01 -15.07
CA VAL A 122 5.84 14.25 -15.28
C VAL A 122 5.56 14.48 -16.76
N SER A 123 6.58 14.37 -17.62
CA SER A 123 6.45 14.51 -19.07
C SER A 123 5.45 13.51 -19.65
N THR A 124 5.44 12.27 -19.16
CA THR A 124 4.46 11.26 -19.60
C THR A 124 3.04 11.68 -19.23
N ALA A 125 2.82 12.12 -17.98
CA ALA A 125 1.52 12.60 -17.52
C ALA A 125 1.07 13.87 -18.26
N GLU A 126 1.99 14.80 -18.54
CA GLU A 126 1.74 16.00 -19.32
C GLU A 126 1.29 15.66 -20.74
N ILE A 127 1.98 14.75 -21.43
CA ILE A 127 1.61 14.30 -22.78
C ILE A 127 0.19 13.69 -22.76
N LEU A 128 -0.11 12.86 -21.76
CA LEU A 128 -1.45 12.30 -21.59
C LEU A 128 -2.51 13.39 -21.42
N ARG A 129 -2.26 14.39 -20.55
CA ARG A 129 -3.22 15.47 -20.26
C ARG A 129 -3.38 16.47 -21.40
N LYS A 130 -2.28 16.91 -22.02
CA LYS A 130 -2.28 18.01 -23.00
C LYS A 130 -2.44 17.52 -24.43
N ARG A 131 -1.70 16.48 -24.83
CA ARG A 131 -1.69 15.98 -26.21
C ARG A 131 -2.82 14.99 -26.46
N PHE A 132 -2.91 13.94 -25.64
CA PHE A 132 -3.96 12.92 -25.78
C PHE A 132 -5.29 13.33 -25.11
N ARG A 133 -5.33 14.44 -24.37
CA ARG A 133 -6.51 14.95 -23.65
C ARG A 133 -7.15 13.88 -22.74
N TYR A 134 -6.34 12.95 -22.23
CA TYR A 134 -6.79 11.89 -21.35
C TYR A 134 -7.26 12.50 -20.01
N ARG A 135 -8.50 12.19 -19.61
CA ARG A 135 -9.12 12.69 -18.37
C ARG A 135 -9.27 11.64 -17.27
N GLY A 136 -8.83 10.40 -17.53
CA GLY A 136 -8.91 9.33 -16.54
C GLY A 136 -7.83 9.41 -15.46
N TYR A 137 -7.76 8.38 -14.65
CA TYR A 137 -6.93 8.36 -13.45
C TYR A 137 -5.43 8.23 -13.79
N ILE A 138 -4.60 9.11 -13.22
CA ILE A 138 -3.14 9.01 -13.31
C ILE A 138 -2.57 9.01 -11.89
N HIS A 139 -1.86 7.94 -11.53
CA HIS A 139 -1.08 7.88 -10.30
C HIS A 139 0.39 8.08 -10.63
N LEU A 140 1.04 9.06 -9.99
CA LEU A 140 2.48 9.30 -10.10
C LEU A 140 3.22 8.88 -8.82
N LYS A 141 4.18 7.98 -8.94
CA LYS A 141 5.12 7.71 -7.86
C LYS A 141 6.18 8.81 -7.82
N ILE A 142 6.24 9.55 -6.73
CA ILE A 142 7.29 10.55 -6.50
C ILE A 142 8.60 9.83 -6.25
N ILE A 143 9.64 10.24 -6.97
CA ILE A 143 10.97 9.64 -6.88
C ILE A 143 11.79 10.39 -5.82
N PRO A 144 12.37 9.71 -4.82
CA PRO A 144 13.30 10.33 -3.87
C PRO A 144 14.44 11.06 -4.60
N GLY A 145 14.75 12.27 -4.13
CA GLY A 145 15.71 13.17 -4.78
C GLY A 145 15.13 14.06 -5.90
N ALA A 146 13.82 14.05 -6.11
CA ALA A 146 13.13 15.02 -6.95
C ALA A 146 13.02 16.40 -6.27
N SER A 147 13.14 17.46 -7.06
CA SER A 147 12.95 18.84 -6.62
C SER A 147 11.50 19.13 -6.26
N LYS A 148 11.28 20.13 -5.40
CA LYS A 148 9.93 20.63 -5.08
C LYS A 148 9.17 21.06 -6.35
N ALA A 149 9.85 21.66 -7.33
CA ALA A 149 9.28 22.07 -8.60
C ALA A 149 8.78 20.88 -9.44
N SER A 150 9.52 19.76 -9.46
CA SER A 150 9.07 18.53 -10.13
C SER A 150 7.90 17.88 -9.39
N ILE A 151 7.90 17.91 -8.06
CA ILE A 151 6.78 17.41 -7.25
C ILE A 151 5.50 18.22 -7.53
N GLU A 152 5.58 19.57 -7.54
CA GLU A 152 4.44 20.43 -7.92
C GLU A 152 3.95 20.16 -9.35
N SER A 153 4.88 19.93 -10.28
CA SER A 153 4.55 19.59 -11.66
C SER A 153 3.81 18.25 -11.75
N ALA A 154 4.23 17.24 -10.96
CA ALA A 154 3.50 16.00 -10.84
C ALA A 154 2.09 16.18 -10.26
N LEU A 155 1.96 16.94 -9.18
CA LEU A 155 0.65 17.26 -8.58
C LEU A 155 -0.30 17.93 -9.56
N SER A 156 0.22 18.71 -10.52
CA SER A 156 -0.57 19.40 -11.53
C SER A 156 -1.21 18.49 -12.58
N TYR A 157 -0.66 17.29 -12.81
CA TYR A 157 -1.17 16.34 -13.80
C TYR A 157 -1.78 15.07 -13.19
N ALA A 158 -1.43 14.75 -11.94
CA ALA A 158 -1.83 13.54 -11.25
C ALA A 158 -3.25 13.61 -10.68
N SER A 159 -3.91 12.45 -10.61
CA SER A 159 -5.09 12.21 -9.78
C SER A 159 -4.68 11.77 -8.36
N ALA A 160 -3.54 11.09 -8.25
CA ALA A 160 -2.96 10.67 -7.00
C ALA A 160 -1.43 10.63 -7.08
N VAL A 161 -0.77 10.83 -5.95
CA VAL A 161 0.67 10.65 -5.81
C VAL A 161 1.00 9.68 -4.68
N SER A 162 2.15 9.01 -4.80
CA SER A 162 2.70 8.21 -3.71
C SER A 162 4.18 8.45 -3.51
N LEU A 163 4.62 8.45 -2.26
CA LEU A 163 6.02 8.37 -1.90
C LEU A 163 6.17 7.36 -0.76
N ASN A 164 6.94 6.30 -0.99
CA ASN A 164 7.13 5.27 0.01
C ASN A 164 7.99 5.82 1.16
N ILE A 165 7.56 5.58 2.39
CA ILE A 165 8.35 5.84 3.59
C ILE A 165 9.34 4.70 3.86
N GLU A 166 9.09 3.52 3.28
CA GLU A 166 9.88 2.29 3.35
C GLU A 166 9.92 1.66 4.74
N THR A 167 10.39 2.37 5.76
CA THR A 167 10.56 1.87 7.14
C THR A 167 10.41 3.03 8.15
N PRO A 168 10.00 2.78 9.40
CA PRO A 168 9.93 3.83 10.41
C PRO A 168 11.33 4.34 10.79
N GLY A 169 11.59 5.64 10.65
CA GLY A 169 12.78 6.29 11.20
C GLY A 169 14.09 6.05 10.45
N SER A 170 15.05 6.94 10.70
CA SER A 170 16.36 6.92 10.04
C SER A 170 17.21 5.72 10.44
N ARG A 171 17.06 5.22 11.68
CA ARG A 171 17.76 4.02 12.17
C ARG A 171 17.51 2.83 11.26
N HIS A 172 16.24 2.47 11.05
CA HIS A 172 15.89 1.34 10.20
C HIS A 172 16.18 1.62 8.72
N PHE A 173 16.03 2.87 8.27
CA PHE A 173 16.30 3.27 6.90
C PHE A 173 17.78 3.14 6.52
N SER A 174 18.70 3.50 7.43
CA SER A 174 20.14 3.37 7.21
C SER A 174 20.61 1.92 7.02
N ARG A 175 19.85 0.94 7.51
CA ARG A 175 20.13 -0.48 7.23
C ARG A 175 19.75 -0.88 5.80
N LEU A 176 18.89 -0.12 5.13
CA LEU A 176 18.34 -0.45 3.82
C LEU A 176 19.07 0.25 2.66
N THR A 177 19.87 1.27 2.92
CA THR A 177 20.54 2.07 1.89
C THR A 177 21.62 2.94 2.53
N ASP A 178 22.76 3.09 1.87
CA ASP A 178 23.84 3.98 2.29
C ASP A 178 23.85 5.29 1.46
N ARG A 179 23.09 5.33 0.34
CA ARG A 179 23.02 6.50 -0.56
C ARG A 179 21.93 7.51 -0.23
N LYS A 180 20.78 7.06 0.27
CA LYS A 180 19.63 7.95 0.52
C LYS A 180 19.66 8.50 1.94
N ASP A 181 19.27 9.77 2.07
CA ASP A 181 19.03 10.39 3.37
C ASP A 181 17.54 10.36 3.72
N TYR A 182 17.19 9.75 4.85
CA TYR A 182 15.79 9.59 5.24
C TYR A 182 15.06 10.92 5.40
N ARG A 183 15.72 11.96 5.92
CA ARG A 183 15.08 13.24 6.17
C ARG A 183 14.85 13.99 4.86
N ARG A 184 15.93 14.19 4.10
CA ARG A 184 15.93 14.97 2.86
C ARG A 184 15.18 14.28 1.73
N ASP A 185 15.34 12.96 1.58
CA ASP A 185 14.83 12.26 0.40
C ASP A 185 13.42 11.66 0.61
N ILE A 186 12.97 11.54 1.87
CA ILE A 186 11.67 10.94 2.23
C ILE A 186 10.80 11.90 3.04
N ILE A 187 11.22 12.34 4.24
CA ILE A 187 10.37 13.12 5.14
C ILE A 187 10.06 14.52 4.61
N GLU A 188 11.06 15.24 4.10
CA GLU A 188 10.88 16.58 3.54
C GLU A 188 9.94 16.59 2.33
N PRO A 189 10.10 15.71 1.31
CA PRO A 189 9.14 15.59 0.21
C PRO A 189 7.74 15.18 0.67
N LEU A 190 7.61 14.24 1.62
CA LEU A 190 6.30 13.86 2.18
C LEU A 190 5.60 15.05 2.85
N THR A 191 6.36 15.85 3.60
CA THR A 191 5.86 17.05 4.27
C THR A 191 5.42 18.09 3.24
N PHE A 192 6.24 18.32 2.22
CA PHE A 192 5.91 19.23 1.13
C PHE A 192 4.66 18.80 0.36
N ILE A 193 4.52 17.51 0.03
CA ILE A 193 3.31 16.97 -0.60
C ILE A 193 2.10 17.25 0.30
N ALA A 194 2.19 16.97 1.60
CA ALA A 194 1.10 17.19 2.56
C ALA A 194 0.67 18.67 2.65
N GLU A 195 1.62 19.61 2.62
CA GLU A 195 1.33 21.05 2.58
C GLU A 195 0.54 21.42 1.31
N GLN A 196 0.93 20.88 0.16
CA GLN A 196 0.33 21.17 -1.14
C GLN A 196 -1.05 20.52 -1.34
N THR A 197 -1.27 19.32 -0.79
CA THR A 197 -2.53 18.56 -0.88
C THR A 197 -3.44 18.75 0.34
N GLY A 198 -3.02 19.53 1.33
CA GLY A 198 -3.81 19.84 2.51
C GLY A 198 -5.12 20.57 2.18
N ARG A 199 -6.02 20.65 3.15
CA ARG A 199 -7.30 21.36 2.98
C ARG A 199 -7.04 22.84 2.67
N GLY A 200 -7.55 23.32 1.53
CA GLY A 200 -7.30 24.69 1.06
C GLY A 200 -5.99 24.86 0.27
N GLY A 201 -5.17 23.82 0.16
CA GLY A 201 -3.99 23.81 -0.70
C GLY A 201 -4.35 23.76 -2.19
N ARG A 202 -3.41 24.16 -3.04
CA ARG A 202 -3.59 24.23 -4.50
C ARG A 202 -3.99 22.87 -5.12
N PHE A 203 -3.52 21.77 -4.52
CA PHE A 203 -3.73 20.42 -5.03
C PHE A 203 -4.55 19.57 -4.07
N SER A 204 -5.51 20.17 -3.34
CA SER A 204 -6.31 19.49 -2.31
C SER A 204 -7.18 18.34 -2.82
N SER A 205 -7.37 18.21 -4.13
CA SER A 205 -8.09 17.10 -4.77
C SER A 205 -7.20 15.89 -5.07
N VAL A 206 -5.87 16.05 -4.99
CA VAL A 206 -4.92 14.98 -5.28
C VAL A 206 -4.83 14.05 -4.07
N SER A 207 -5.07 12.76 -4.30
CA SER A 207 -4.95 11.75 -3.24
C SER A 207 -3.50 11.40 -2.95
N THR A 208 -3.15 11.20 -1.69
CA THR A 208 -1.79 10.86 -1.26
C THR A 208 -1.73 9.47 -0.66
N SER A 209 -0.63 8.77 -0.92
CA SER A 209 -0.35 7.49 -0.28
C SER A 209 1.13 7.27 0.01
N SER A 210 1.40 6.37 0.95
CA SER A 210 2.75 5.93 1.29
C SER A 210 2.76 4.43 1.56
N GLN A 211 3.94 3.85 1.73
CA GLN A 211 4.11 2.42 1.93
C GLN A 211 5.30 2.08 2.82
N PHE A 212 5.11 1.07 3.66
CA PHE A 212 6.15 0.35 4.39
C PHE A 212 6.49 -0.99 3.71
N ILE A 213 7.76 -1.35 3.75
CA ILE A 213 8.28 -2.68 3.41
C ILE A 213 8.55 -3.42 4.72
N VAL A 214 7.60 -4.24 5.12
CA VAL A 214 7.53 -4.85 6.45
C VAL A 214 8.46 -6.05 6.52
N GLY A 215 9.40 -6.02 7.46
CA GLY A 215 10.39 -7.07 7.70
C GLY A 215 11.63 -6.99 6.82
N ALA A 216 11.82 -5.90 6.06
CA ALA A 216 13.09 -5.69 5.35
C ALA A 216 14.20 -5.24 6.32
N SER A 217 13.84 -4.44 7.33
CA SER A 217 14.72 -4.04 8.42
C SER A 217 14.33 -4.74 9.72
N ASP A 218 14.87 -4.29 10.84
CA ASP A 218 14.58 -4.77 12.20
C ASP A 218 13.43 -3.99 12.89
N GLU A 219 12.51 -3.39 12.13
CA GLU A 219 11.42 -2.60 12.70
C GLU A 219 10.32 -3.47 13.36
N SER A 220 9.79 -2.98 14.47
CA SER A 220 8.63 -3.56 15.16
C SER A 220 7.29 -3.06 14.57
N ASP A 221 6.21 -3.80 14.78
CA ASP A 221 4.87 -3.34 14.40
C ASP A 221 4.45 -2.08 15.18
N GLN A 222 4.91 -1.96 16.42
CA GLN A 222 4.74 -0.79 17.26
C GLN A 222 5.32 0.47 16.58
N GLU A 223 6.55 0.41 16.10
CA GLU A 223 7.19 1.52 15.38
C GLU A 223 6.47 1.85 14.06
N ILE A 224 6.11 0.83 13.27
CA ILE A 224 5.37 0.99 12.02
C ILE A 224 4.05 1.73 12.26
N LEU A 225 3.24 1.26 13.22
CA LEU A 225 1.93 1.82 13.51
C LEU A 225 2.01 3.18 14.19
N SER A 226 3.05 3.44 14.99
CA SER A 226 3.31 4.77 15.56
C SER A 226 3.59 5.79 14.46
N TYR A 227 4.47 5.46 13.51
CA TYR A 227 4.73 6.29 12.34
C TYR A 227 3.49 6.46 11.47
N GLY A 228 2.77 5.37 11.18
CA GLY A 228 1.54 5.40 10.40
C GLY A 228 0.48 6.32 11.01
N SER A 229 0.24 6.22 12.32
CA SER A 229 -0.68 7.10 13.07
C SER A 229 -0.28 8.58 12.92
N ARG A 230 1.01 8.90 13.08
CA ARG A 230 1.53 10.27 12.90
C ARG A 230 1.41 10.76 11.46
N MET A 231 1.59 9.90 10.46
CA MET A 231 1.38 10.28 9.06
C MET A 231 -0.08 10.60 8.77
N TYR A 232 -1.03 9.89 9.38
CA TYR A 232 -2.45 10.23 9.27
C TYR A 232 -2.78 11.55 9.99
N SER A 233 -2.27 11.75 11.21
CA SER A 233 -2.58 12.95 11.99
C SER A 233 -1.90 14.20 11.46
N ASN A 234 -0.62 14.11 11.09
CA ASN A 234 0.23 15.27 10.77
C ASN A 234 0.29 15.52 9.27
N LEU A 235 0.47 14.48 8.46
CA LEU A 235 0.57 14.60 6.99
C LEU A 235 -0.77 14.43 6.27
N LYS A 236 -1.85 14.13 7.00
CA LYS A 236 -3.19 13.87 6.44
C LYS A 236 -3.17 12.84 5.31
N MET A 237 -2.30 11.83 5.44
CA MET A 237 -2.10 10.80 4.42
C MET A 237 -3.42 10.11 4.06
N GLY A 238 -3.72 9.94 2.78
CA GLY A 238 -4.96 9.27 2.35
C GLY A 238 -4.95 7.77 2.66
N ARG A 239 -3.83 7.11 2.39
CA ARG A 239 -3.68 5.66 2.57
C ARG A 239 -2.22 5.27 2.83
N ILE A 240 -2.01 4.35 3.76
CA ILE A 240 -0.73 3.67 3.96
C ILE A 240 -0.89 2.21 3.52
N TYR A 241 0.11 1.73 2.79
CA TYR A 241 0.23 0.34 2.38
C TYR A 241 1.33 -0.35 3.19
N TYR A 242 1.13 -1.63 3.42
CA TYR A 242 2.08 -2.54 4.05
C TYR A 242 2.38 -3.65 3.04
N SER A 243 3.65 -3.93 2.83
CA SER A 243 4.06 -5.04 1.96
C SER A 243 5.11 -5.86 2.68
N ALA A 244 4.81 -7.12 2.95
CA ALA A 244 5.76 -8.07 3.48
C ALA A 244 6.96 -8.15 2.56
N TYR A 245 8.15 -8.03 3.16
CA TYR A 245 9.39 -8.21 2.46
C TYR A 245 9.52 -9.66 1.96
N GLN A 246 9.91 -9.80 0.70
CA GLN A 246 10.15 -11.10 0.06
C GLN A 246 11.67 -11.24 -0.11
N GLY A 247 12.29 -11.96 0.82
CA GLY A 247 13.73 -12.22 0.82
C GLY A 247 14.17 -13.16 -0.31
N GLY A 248 15.47 -13.26 -0.51
CA GLY A 248 16.18 -14.08 -1.49
C GLY A 248 16.83 -13.32 -2.63
N LEU A 249 16.43 -12.06 -2.87
CA LEU A 249 17.00 -11.21 -3.93
C LEU A 249 17.61 -9.91 -3.40
N GLY A 250 17.48 -9.65 -2.10
CA GLY A 250 18.09 -8.52 -1.42
C GLY A 250 19.59 -8.71 -1.20
N ASP A 251 20.15 -7.77 -0.46
CA ASP A 251 21.51 -7.84 0.05
C ASP A 251 21.55 -8.65 1.34
N PRO A 252 22.43 -9.66 1.48
CA PRO A 252 22.46 -10.54 2.64
C PRO A 252 22.79 -9.82 3.96
N THR A 253 23.22 -8.56 3.91
CA THR A 253 23.51 -7.76 5.12
C THR A 253 22.29 -7.20 5.82
N ILE A 254 21.10 -7.17 5.19
CA ILE A 254 19.91 -6.61 5.83
C ILE A 254 19.22 -7.63 6.75
N PRO A 255 18.54 -7.18 7.81
CA PRO A 255 17.83 -8.08 8.72
C PRO A 255 16.83 -9.00 8.02
N GLY A 256 16.10 -8.49 7.02
CA GLY A 256 15.11 -9.27 6.28
C GLY A 256 15.67 -10.46 5.50
N GLU A 257 16.95 -10.45 5.12
CA GLU A 257 17.62 -11.59 4.48
C GLU A 257 18.23 -12.56 5.50
N GLN A 258 18.61 -12.05 6.68
CA GLN A 258 19.21 -12.84 7.76
C GLN A 258 18.18 -13.67 8.53
N ASN A 259 16.94 -13.19 8.59
CA ASN A 259 15.84 -13.86 9.29
C ASN A 259 15.19 -15.01 8.47
N ARG A 260 15.79 -15.42 7.34
CA ARG A 260 15.33 -16.60 6.59
C ARG A 260 15.72 -17.88 7.33
N GLU A 261 14.75 -18.74 7.59
CA GLU A 261 15.04 -20.14 7.86
C GLU A 261 15.85 -20.71 6.68
N ILE A 262 17.04 -21.21 6.99
CA ILE A 262 18.07 -21.62 6.03
C ILE A 262 17.53 -22.79 5.20
N GLY A 263 17.17 -22.51 3.95
CA GLY A 263 16.60 -23.52 3.05
C GLY A 263 16.51 -23.04 1.61
N GLY A 264 17.57 -22.45 1.06
CA GLY A 264 17.64 -22.19 -0.38
C GLY A 264 18.83 -21.31 -0.77
N GLU A 265 19.54 -21.73 -1.81
CA GLU A 265 20.56 -20.93 -2.51
C GLU A 265 20.00 -19.55 -2.92
N GLN A 266 20.88 -18.55 -3.02
CA GLN A 266 20.53 -17.20 -3.45
C GLN A 266 20.00 -17.25 -4.89
N LEU A 267 18.70 -17.03 -5.07
CA LEU A 267 18.04 -17.10 -6.37
C LEU A 267 18.56 -15.98 -7.28
N THR A 268 18.74 -16.28 -8.57
CA THR A 268 19.06 -15.26 -9.57
C THR A 268 17.76 -14.62 -10.08
N LEU A 269 17.83 -13.37 -10.55
CA LEU A 269 16.66 -12.60 -11.02
C LEU A 269 15.90 -13.30 -12.17
N PHE A 270 16.55 -14.24 -12.86
CA PHE A 270 16.01 -14.95 -14.02
C PHE A 270 15.64 -16.42 -13.74
N ASP A 271 15.99 -16.96 -12.56
CA ASP A 271 15.59 -18.31 -12.16
C ASP A 271 14.15 -18.31 -11.65
N LEU A 272 13.20 -18.57 -12.55
CA LEU A 272 11.78 -18.79 -12.27
C LEU A 272 11.50 -20.17 -11.64
N GLY A 273 12.44 -20.71 -10.85
CA GLY A 273 12.18 -21.82 -9.94
C GLY A 273 11.10 -21.45 -8.90
N PRO A 274 10.71 -22.35 -7.98
CA PRO A 274 9.73 -22.02 -6.95
C PRO A 274 10.15 -20.71 -6.28
N GLN A 275 9.32 -19.68 -6.48
CA GLN A 275 9.57 -18.33 -5.99
C GLN A 275 9.92 -18.41 -4.49
N PRO A 276 10.86 -17.61 -3.98
CA PRO A 276 11.11 -17.59 -2.55
C PRO A 276 9.79 -17.17 -1.89
N GLY A 277 9.12 -18.14 -1.28
CA GLY A 277 7.83 -17.93 -0.66
C GLY A 277 8.04 -16.96 0.48
N CYS A 278 7.32 -15.84 0.46
CA CYS A 278 7.10 -15.04 1.66
C CYS A 278 6.66 -16.00 2.77
N SER A 279 7.29 -15.97 3.94
CA SER A 279 6.88 -16.87 5.02
C SER A 279 5.40 -16.62 5.34
N PRO A 280 4.59 -17.66 5.62
CA PRO A 280 3.19 -17.46 6.02
C PRO A 280 3.05 -16.47 7.18
N GLU A 281 4.03 -16.43 8.08
CA GLU A 281 4.12 -15.47 9.17
C GLU A 281 4.29 -14.03 8.69
N SER A 282 5.15 -13.77 7.69
CA SER A 282 5.34 -12.43 7.12
C SER A 282 4.07 -11.91 6.43
N LEU A 283 3.37 -12.78 5.70
CA LEU A 283 2.08 -12.43 5.11
C LEU A 283 1.00 -12.19 6.18
N MET A 284 1.01 -12.99 7.25
CA MET A 284 0.10 -12.78 8.37
C MET A 284 0.41 -11.46 9.10
N ARG A 285 1.69 -11.12 9.28
CA ARG A 285 2.14 -9.84 9.85
C ARG A 285 1.65 -8.66 9.01
N GLU A 286 1.81 -8.70 7.69
CA GLU A 286 1.24 -7.70 6.77
C GLU A 286 -0.28 -7.58 6.97
N HIS A 287 -0.99 -8.71 7.02
CA HIS A 287 -2.43 -8.72 7.24
C HIS A 287 -2.82 -8.11 8.59
N ARG A 288 -2.08 -8.39 9.68
CA ARG A 288 -2.31 -7.80 11.01
C ARG A 288 -2.11 -6.29 11.01
N LEU A 289 -1.08 -5.79 10.31
CA LEU A 289 -0.88 -4.35 10.13
C LEU A 289 -2.04 -3.68 9.40
N TYR A 290 -2.57 -4.31 8.34
CA TYR A 290 -3.78 -3.80 7.67
C TYR A 290 -5.00 -3.80 8.59
N GLN A 291 -5.18 -4.82 9.42
CA GLN A 291 -6.27 -4.85 10.39
C GLN A 291 -6.13 -3.73 11.42
N ALA A 292 -4.94 -3.54 12.00
CA ALA A 292 -4.67 -2.46 12.96
C ALA A 292 -4.86 -1.07 12.32
N ASP A 293 -4.33 -0.84 11.12
CA ASP A 293 -4.55 0.39 10.34
C ASP A 293 -6.04 0.67 10.09
N TRP A 294 -6.81 -0.38 9.81
CA TRP A 294 -8.24 -0.26 9.61
C TRP A 294 -8.96 0.16 10.89
N LEU A 295 -8.53 -0.36 12.06
CA LEU A 295 -9.06 0.07 13.35
C LEU A 295 -8.81 1.55 13.61
N LEU A 296 -7.58 2.01 13.37
CA LEU A 296 -7.20 3.42 13.52
C LEU A 296 -8.05 4.34 12.62
N ARG A 297 -8.20 4.00 11.34
CA ARG A 297 -8.86 4.87 10.36
C ARG A 297 -10.38 4.81 10.35
N LYS A 298 -10.97 3.65 10.69
CA LYS A 298 -12.41 3.38 10.44
C LYS A 298 -13.20 3.01 11.68
N TYR A 299 -12.54 2.62 12.78
CA TYR A 299 -13.20 2.16 14.01
C TYR A 299 -12.99 3.13 15.18
N GLY A 300 -12.27 4.23 14.97
CA GLY A 300 -12.00 5.21 16.03
C GLY A 300 -11.11 4.67 17.14
N PHE A 301 -10.27 3.67 16.85
CA PHE A 301 -9.22 3.26 17.77
C PHE A 301 -8.10 4.31 17.75
N SER A 302 -7.50 4.54 18.91
CA SER A 302 -6.23 5.27 18.99
C SER A 302 -5.05 4.28 18.90
N TYR A 303 -3.83 4.82 18.80
CA TYR A 303 -2.63 3.99 18.79
C TYR A 303 -2.45 3.26 20.12
N GLU A 304 -2.84 3.90 21.22
CA GLU A 304 -2.77 3.36 22.59
C GLU A 304 -3.74 2.20 22.82
N ASP A 305 -4.80 2.08 22.00
CA ASP A 305 -5.69 0.92 22.01
C ASP A 305 -5.02 -0.35 21.40
N LEU A 306 -3.87 -0.24 20.72
CA LEU A 306 -3.25 -1.40 20.09
C LEU A 306 -2.41 -2.19 21.08
N ILE A 307 -2.60 -3.51 21.10
CA ILE A 307 -1.92 -4.43 22.01
C ILE A 307 -0.78 -5.12 21.27
N PHE A 308 0.42 -5.00 21.85
CA PHE A 308 1.67 -5.58 21.33
C PHE A 308 2.22 -6.60 22.32
N ASP A 309 3.03 -7.55 21.83
CA ASP A 309 3.82 -8.44 22.67
C ASP A 309 5.07 -7.75 23.24
N GLY A 310 5.88 -8.50 24.00
CA GLY A 310 7.13 -7.98 24.59
C GLY A 310 8.19 -7.54 23.57
N GLY A 311 8.06 -7.94 22.30
CA GLY A 311 8.91 -7.52 21.19
C GLY A 311 8.33 -6.35 20.39
N GLY A 312 7.18 -5.79 20.80
CA GLY A 312 6.52 -4.70 20.08
C GLY A 312 5.77 -5.15 18.83
N ASN A 313 5.45 -6.44 18.69
CA ASN A 313 4.75 -6.97 17.52
C ASN A 313 3.29 -7.30 17.80
N LEU A 314 2.47 -7.29 16.74
CA LEU A 314 1.08 -7.71 16.81
C LEU A 314 0.98 -9.23 16.93
N ASN A 315 -0.06 -9.70 17.61
CA ASN A 315 -0.32 -11.13 17.70
C ASN A 315 -0.69 -11.72 16.31
N LEU A 316 0.12 -12.67 15.82
CA LEU A 316 -0.13 -13.29 14.52
C LEU A 316 -1.37 -14.19 14.51
N GLN A 317 -1.73 -14.79 15.64
CA GLN A 317 -2.84 -15.75 15.74
C GLN A 317 -4.20 -15.08 16.01
N LYS A 318 -4.21 -13.97 16.74
CA LYS A 318 -5.43 -13.25 17.13
C LYS A 318 -5.60 -11.95 16.38
N ASP A 319 -6.83 -11.70 15.93
CA ASP A 319 -7.23 -10.43 15.35
C ASP A 319 -7.06 -9.27 16.38
N PRO A 320 -6.49 -8.11 15.99
CA PRO A 320 -6.22 -7.02 16.93
C PRO A 320 -7.47 -6.49 17.65
N LYS A 321 -8.63 -6.51 16.99
CA LYS A 321 -9.89 -6.04 17.58
C LYS A 321 -10.41 -7.04 18.61
N LEU A 322 -10.30 -8.33 18.30
CA LEU A 322 -10.65 -9.39 19.23
C LEU A 322 -9.73 -9.36 20.47
N LEU A 323 -8.42 -9.25 20.25
CA LEU A 323 -7.43 -9.17 21.33
C LEU A 323 -7.70 -7.98 22.25
N TRP A 324 -8.02 -6.81 21.68
CA TRP A 324 -8.42 -5.64 22.45
C TRP A 324 -9.68 -5.91 23.27
N ALA A 325 -10.71 -6.51 22.66
CA ALA A 325 -11.98 -6.77 23.35
C ALA A 325 -11.85 -7.77 24.50
N GLU A 326 -11.02 -8.82 24.35
CA GLU A 326 -10.71 -9.78 25.41
C GLU A 326 -9.94 -9.13 26.57
N SER A 327 -9.15 -8.09 26.28
CA SER A 327 -8.33 -7.38 27.27
C SER A 327 -9.09 -6.26 28.01
N HIS A 328 -10.30 -5.92 27.55
CA HIS A 328 -11.15 -4.88 28.13
C HIS A 328 -12.54 -5.43 28.48
N PRO A 329 -12.64 -6.45 29.36
CA PRO A 329 -13.92 -7.08 29.71
C PRO A 329 -14.93 -6.11 30.32
N GLU A 330 -14.47 -5.04 30.96
CA GLU A 330 -15.30 -3.97 31.55
C GLU A 330 -16.14 -3.21 30.51
N MET A 331 -15.74 -3.24 29.23
CA MET A 331 -16.46 -2.60 28.13
C MET A 331 -17.61 -3.45 27.58
N PHE A 332 -17.74 -4.70 28.02
CA PHE A 332 -18.68 -5.69 27.48
C PHE A 332 -19.56 -6.30 28.59
N PRO A 333 -20.79 -6.77 28.25
CA PRO A 333 -21.41 -6.75 26.93
C PRO A 333 -22.02 -5.39 26.56
N VAL A 334 -21.87 -5.00 25.29
CA VAL A 334 -22.42 -3.78 24.70
C VAL A 334 -23.92 -3.97 24.42
N SER A 335 -24.76 -3.04 24.87
CA SER A 335 -26.22 -3.09 24.63
C SER A 335 -26.57 -2.60 23.22
N ILE A 336 -27.23 -3.45 22.43
CA ILE A 336 -27.70 -3.10 21.08
C ILE A 336 -28.70 -1.93 21.12
N LYS A 337 -29.60 -1.92 22.10
CA LYS A 337 -30.65 -0.89 22.20
C LYS A 337 -30.15 0.49 22.62
N ARG A 338 -29.07 0.56 23.41
CA ARG A 338 -28.65 1.82 24.06
C ARG A 338 -27.30 2.36 23.62
N SER A 339 -26.37 1.50 23.22
CA SER A 339 -24.97 1.91 23.07
C SER A 339 -24.76 2.81 21.86
N SER A 340 -23.77 3.69 21.92
CA SER A 340 -23.40 4.52 20.77
C SER A 340 -22.87 3.69 19.59
N ARG A 341 -22.81 4.31 18.42
CA ARG A 341 -22.17 3.72 17.23
C ARG A 341 -20.71 3.35 17.53
N GLU A 342 -20.02 4.18 18.29
CA GLU A 342 -18.61 4.04 18.68
C GLU A 342 -18.41 2.82 19.58
N GLN A 343 -19.30 2.61 20.55
CA GLN A 343 -19.28 1.41 21.39
C GLN A 343 -19.57 0.14 20.58
N LEU A 344 -20.54 0.17 19.66
CA LEU A 344 -20.82 -0.95 18.76
C LEU A 344 -19.63 -1.25 17.85
N LEU A 345 -18.91 -0.22 17.40
CA LEU A 345 -17.68 -0.38 16.64
C LEU A 345 -16.58 -1.08 17.43
N LYS A 346 -16.58 -1.11 18.76
CA LYS A 346 -15.59 -1.88 19.54
C LYS A 346 -15.88 -3.40 19.56
N VAL A 347 -17.11 -3.83 19.24
CA VAL A 347 -17.52 -5.25 19.29
C VAL A 347 -16.89 -6.08 18.16
N PRO A 348 -16.17 -7.19 18.45
CA PRO A 348 -15.63 -8.08 17.43
C PRO A 348 -16.71 -8.57 16.44
N GLY A 349 -16.41 -8.50 15.14
CA GLY A 349 -17.36 -8.84 14.07
C GLY A 349 -18.27 -7.69 13.61
N ILE A 350 -18.51 -6.66 14.42
CA ILE A 350 -19.31 -5.50 14.01
C ILE A 350 -18.43 -4.45 13.32
N GLY A 351 -18.63 -4.24 12.02
CA GLY A 351 -17.97 -3.19 11.24
C GLY A 351 -18.80 -1.91 11.10
N PRO A 352 -18.27 -0.84 10.49
CA PRO A 352 -18.96 0.45 10.35
C PRO A 352 -20.35 0.36 9.75
N SER A 353 -20.51 -0.38 8.65
CA SER A 353 -21.81 -0.56 8.00
C SER A 353 -22.82 -1.29 8.89
N TYR A 354 -22.36 -2.25 9.70
CA TYR A 354 -23.24 -2.94 10.65
C TYR A 354 -23.57 -2.06 11.85
N ALA A 355 -22.60 -1.33 12.42
CA ALA A 355 -22.85 -0.40 13.52
C ALA A 355 -23.85 0.70 13.11
N GLU A 356 -23.68 1.28 11.93
CA GLU A 356 -24.60 2.28 11.36
C GLU A 356 -25.99 1.71 11.15
N ARG A 357 -26.08 0.50 10.58
CA ARG A 357 -27.36 -0.20 10.40
C ARG A 357 -28.07 -0.42 11.72
N ILE A 358 -27.36 -0.91 12.74
CA ILE A 358 -27.92 -1.18 14.08
C ILE A 358 -28.48 0.09 14.70
N VAL A 359 -27.70 1.18 14.68
CA VAL A 359 -28.12 2.47 15.26
C VAL A 359 -29.34 3.03 14.55
N ARG A 360 -29.41 2.93 13.22
CA ARG A 360 -30.56 3.40 12.43
C ARG A 360 -31.81 2.54 12.66
N GLU A 361 -31.66 1.22 12.70
CA GLU A 361 -32.80 0.31 12.72
C GLU A 361 -33.41 0.16 14.12
N ARG A 362 -32.64 0.32 15.20
CA ARG A 362 -33.19 0.24 16.56
C ARG A 362 -34.18 1.36 16.91
N GLU A 363 -34.13 2.48 16.18
CA GLU A 363 -35.09 3.59 16.33
C GLU A 363 -36.44 3.24 15.70
N ALA A 364 -36.43 2.43 14.63
CA ALA A 364 -37.62 2.07 13.86
C ALA A 364 -38.19 0.68 14.20
N SER A 365 -37.36 -0.22 14.72
CA SER A 365 -37.73 -1.62 14.99
C SER A 365 -37.10 -2.08 16.31
N ALA A 366 -37.90 -2.73 17.15
CA ALA A 366 -37.42 -3.30 18.39
C ALA A 366 -36.71 -4.64 18.10
N PHE A 367 -35.37 -4.61 18.05
CA PHE A 367 -34.58 -5.84 18.11
C PHE A 367 -34.97 -6.61 19.39
N SER A 368 -35.49 -7.82 19.24
CA SER A 368 -35.92 -8.69 20.33
C SER A 368 -34.88 -9.77 20.60
N THR A 369 -34.16 -10.18 19.57
CA THR A 369 -33.08 -11.17 19.61
C THR A 369 -31.85 -10.65 18.85
N LEU A 370 -30.69 -11.30 19.04
CA LEU A 370 -29.49 -10.97 18.28
C LEU A 370 -29.59 -11.45 16.82
N GLU A 371 -30.41 -12.45 16.55
CA GLU A 371 -30.72 -12.97 15.23
C GLU A 371 -31.43 -11.92 14.35
N ASP A 372 -32.19 -11.02 14.97
CA ASP A 372 -32.85 -9.89 14.28
C ASP A 372 -31.85 -8.92 13.63
N LEU A 373 -30.57 -8.94 14.06
CA LEU A 373 -29.52 -8.12 13.47
C LEU A 373 -29.15 -8.54 12.05
N ARG A 374 -29.61 -9.72 11.56
CA ARG A 374 -29.33 -10.24 10.20
C ARG A 374 -27.85 -10.13 9.82
N LEU A 375 -26.98 -10.52 10.76
CA LEU A 375 -25.54 -10.64 10.52
C LEU A 375 -25.25 -12.03 9.93
N PRO A 376 -24.22 -12.17 9.08
CA PRO A 376 -23.74 -13.49 8.69
C PRO A 376 -23.42 -14.33 9.93
N GLN A 377 -23.72 -15.63 9.91
CA GLN A 377 -23.58 -16.47 11.11
C GLN A 377 -22.17 -16.45 11.71
N ALA A 378 -21.13 -16.46 10.86
CA ALA A 378 -19.74 -16.38 11.31
C ALA A 378 -19.45 -15.06 12.07
N THR A 379 -20.06 -13.96 11.64
CA THR A 379 -19.96 -12.64 12.28
C THR A 379 -20.72 -12.62 13.59
N LEU A 380 -21.96 -13.13 13.58
CA LEU A 380 -22.79 -13.20 14.79
C LEU A 380 -22.12 -14.05 15.87
N ARG A 381 -21.53 -15.20 15.50
CA ARG A 381 -20.79 -16.07 16.43
C ARG A 381 -19.64 -15.35 17.12
N LYS A 382 -18.91 -14.48 16.40
CA LYS A 382 -17.83 -13.66 16.98
C LYS A 382 -18.35 -12.56 17.90
N ALA A 383 -19.49 -11.96 17.58
CA ALA A 383 -20.05 -10.83 18.32
C ALA A 383 -20.88 -11.25 19.54
N ARG A 384 -21.46 -12.46 19.54
CA ARG A 384 -22.51 -12.89 20.49
C ARG A 384 -22.11 -12.75 21.96
N THR A 385 -20.87 -13.07 22.31
CA THR A 385 -20.36 -13.00 23.69
C THR A 385 -20.12 -11.56 24.17
N PHE A 386 -20.07 -10.61 23.24
CA PHE A 386 -19.78 -9.19 23.50
C PHE A 386 -21.04 -8.32 23.41
N LEU A 387 -22.20 -8.90 23.14
CA LEU A 387 -23.46 -8.19 22.93
C LEU A 387 -24.51 -8.60 23.96
N ARG A 388 -25.35 -7.64 24.34
CA ARG A 388 -26.62 -7.86 25.04
C ARG A 388 -27.72 -7.05 24.36
N MET A 389 -28.98 -7.41 24.61
CA MET A 389 -30.13 -6.68 24.08
C MET A 389 -30.22 -5.26 24.65
#